data_AF-A0A915MGX6-F1
#
_entry.id   AF-A0A915MGX6-F1
#
_cell.length_a   1.000
_cell.length_b   1.000
_cell.length_c   1.000
_cell.angle_alpha   90.00
_cell.angle_beta   90.00
_cell.angle_gamma   90.00
#
_symmetry.space_group_name_H-M   'P 1'
#
loop_
_entity.id
_entity.type
_entity.pdbx_description
1 polymer ?
#
loop_
_entity_poly.entity_id
_entity_poly.type
_entity_poly.pdbx_seq_one_letter_code
_entity_poly.pdbx_strand_id
1 'polypeptide(L)'
;MPLSSELKYFLHLIAFICWISLVEIFYGVLSFDFFRKSGNDFEDFGEDFNPIERFIVIDIDGVVGKVLPQCICNSLGLVLFNGFKDKIKLKSTPLFAPFICFRVVTKGNFPELVKMNLEKNLQTCHEAGLESFIFEVVTDKSVNLPHCNRVREVVVPLDYRTKTGAKFKSRALQYCLEDKVNIFGDDDWIVHLDEETLLSVNSVNGILNFCEDGKHHFGQGVITYAQGEIVNWLTTLSDSFRVADDM
;
A
#
# COMPACT_ATOMS: atom_id res chain seq x y z
N MET A 1 30.64 7.37 -3.21
CA MET A 1 29.81 8.07 -2.21
C MET A 1 28.36 7.76 -2.51
N PRO A 2 27.53 7.39 -1.51
CA PRO A 2 26.09 7.25 -1.74
C PRO A 2 25.52 8.60 -2.20
N LEU A 3 24.72 8.61 -3.27
CA LEU A 3 24.03 9.82 -3.73
C LEU A 3 23.08 10.31 -2.62
N SER A 4 22.96 11.63 -2.46
CA SER A 4 21.97 12.22 -1.54
C SER A 4 20.54 11.90 -2.00
N SER A 5 19.60 11.81 -1.05
CA SER A 5 18.17 11.59 -1.33
C SER A 5 17.62 12.63 -2.31
N GLU A 6 18.02 13.89 -2.17
CA GLU A 6 17.59 14.99 -3.03
C GLU A 6 18.11 14.84 -4.47
N LEU A 7 19.35 14.35 -4.65
CA LEU A 7 19.90 14.12 -5.97
C LEU A 7 19.22 12.93 -6.66
N LYS A 8 18.95 11.83 -5.92
CA LYS A 8 18.20 10.68 -6.45
C LYS A 8 16.81 11.11 -6.92
N TYR A 9 16.13 11.92 -6.12
CA TYR A 9 14.82 12.46 -6.45
C TYR A 9 14.85 13.39 -7.66
N PHE A 10 15.82 14.30 -7.74
CA PHE A 10 16.00 15.14 -8.92
C PHE A 10 16.25 14.33 -10.20
N LEU A 11 17.11 13.31 -10.14
CA LEU A 11 17.35 12.39 -11.26
C LEU A 11 16.09 11.60 -11.64
N HIS A 12 15.29 11.19 -10.66
CA HIS A 12 14.02 10.53 -10.90
C HIS A 12 13.03 11.44 -11.64
N LEU A 13 12.91 12.71 -11.23
CA LEU A 13 12.06 13.68 -11.92
C LEU A 13 12.49 13.88 -13.38
N ILE A 14 13.80 14.02 -13.63
CA ILE A 14 14.32 14.11 -15.00
C ILE A 14 13.99 12.86 -15.80
N ALA A 15 14.28 11.67 -15.24
CA ALA A 15 14.01 10.41 -15.90
C ALA A 15 12.52 10.22 -16.21
N PHE A 16 11.65 10.60 -15.29
CA PHE A 16 10.20 10.53 -15.45
C PHE A 16 9.70 11.46 -16.56
N ILE A 17 10.16 12.71 -16.59
CA ILE A 17 9.82 13.66 -17.66
C ILE A 17 10.35 13.16 -19.00
N CYS A 18 11.61 12.72 -19.07
CA CYS A 18 12.19 12.16 -20.28
C CYS A 18 11.43 10.93 -20.78
N TRP A 19 10.98 10.06 -19.87
CA TRP A 19 10.17 8.90 -20.19
C TRP A 19 8.82 9.30 -20.79
N ILE A 20 8.10 10.25 -20.16
CA ILE A 20 6.83 10.77 -20.68
C ILE A 20 7.04 11.38 -22.08
N SER A 21 8.03 12.26 -22.24
CA SER A 21 8.31 12.88 -23.54
C SER A 21 8.67 11.85 -24.62
N LEU A 22 9.42 10.80 -24.27
CA LEU A 22 9.75 9.72 -25.22
C LEU A 22 8.50 8.96 -25.65
N VAL A 23 7.59 8.66 -24.72
CA VAL A 23 6.31 8.01 -24.99
C VAL A 23 5.44 8.90 -25.87
N GLU A 24 5.32 10.19 -25.56
CA GLU A 24 4.54 11.15 -26.35
C GLU A 24 5.08 11.32 -27.79
N ILE A 25 6.40 11.29 -27.98
CA ILE A 25 7.04 11.28 -29.30
C ILE A 25 6.75 9.97 -30.04
N PHE A 26 6.88 8.82 -29.36
CA PHE A 26 6.67 7.50 -29.97
C PHE A 26 5.23 7.30 -30.45
N TYR A 27 4.25 7.75 -29.66
CA TYR A 27 2.84 7.73 -30.04
C TYR A 27 2.42 8.89 -30.96
N GLY A 28 3.35 9.75 -31.38
CA GLY A 28 3.11 10.84 -32.33
C GLY A 28 2.30 12.03 -31.79
N VAL A 29 2.00 12.04 -30.49
CA VAL A 29 1.32 13.15 -29.80
C VAL A 29 2.16 14.42 -29.87
N LEU A 30 3.48 14.27 -29.62
CA LEU A 30 4.47 15.30 -29.89
C LEU A 30 5.05 15.09 -31.29
N SER A 31 4.29 15.47 -32.30
CA SER A 31 4.86 15.64 -33.64
C SER A 31 5.87 16.79 -33.61
N PHE A 32 7.06 16.60 -34.19
CA PHE A 32 8.08 17.66 -34.36
C PHE A 32 7.55 18.89 -35.12
N ASP A 33 6.37 18.75 -35.75
CA ASP A 33 5.58 19.76 -36.46
C ASP A 33 4.60 20.55 -35.58
N PHE A 34 4.70 20.52 -34.24
CA PHE A 34 3.77 21.24 -33.33
C PHE A 34 3.74 22.77 -33.53
N PHE A 35 4.67 23.35 -34.32
CA PHE A 35 4.57 24.75 -34.77
C PHE A 35 3.90 24.96 -36.14
N ARG A 36 3.43 23.91 -36.84
CA ARG A 36 3.07 24.00 -38.26
C ARG A 36 1.66 23.52 -38.64
N LYS A 37 0.91 22.85 -37.77
CA LYS A 37 -0.47 22.45 -38.09
C LYS A 37 -1.46 22.76 -36.94
N SER A 38 -1.78 24.03 -36.80
CA SER A 38 -3.08 24.44 -36.26
C SER A 38 -4.04 24.52 -37.45
N GLY A 39 -4.97 23.57 -37.55
CA GLY A 39 -6.02 23.63 -38.57
C GLY A 39 -6.57 22.26 -38.96
N ASN A 40 -7.71 21.92 -38.36
CA ASN A 40 -8.81 21.19 -39.01
C ASN A 40 -8.67 19.68 -39.32
N ASP A 41 -8.05 18.86 -38.48
CA ASP A 41 -8.05 17.40 -38.68
C ASP A 41 -8.97 16.63 -37.68
N PHE A 42 -9.90 17.30 -36.99
CA PHE A 42 -10.84 16.64 -36.05
C PHE A 42 -12.22 16.29 -36.63
N GLU A 43 -12.53 16.71 -37.86
CA GLU A 43 -13.84 16.45 -38.50
C GLU A 43 -13.89 15.16 -39.34
N ASP A 44 -12.76 14.52 -39.64
CA ASP A 44 -12.72 13.47 -40.69
C ASP A 44 -12.60 12.03 -40.16
N PHE A 45 -12.50 11.82 -38.84
CA PHE A 45 -12.29 10.48 -38.26
C PHE A 45 -13.56 9.62 -38.15
N GLY A 46 -14.71 10.11 -38.64
CA GLY A 46 -16.02 9.53 -38.34
C GLY A 46 -16.82 8.97 -39.51
N GLU A 47 -16.42 9.21 -40.77
CA GLU A 47 -17.24 8.84 -41.93
C GLU A 47 -16.94 7.44 -42.51
N ASP A 48 -15.76 6.87 -42.24
CA ASP A 48 -15.34 5.60 -42.83
C ASP A 48 -15.60 4.35 -41.97
N PHE A 49 -16.04 4.52 -40.71
CA PHE A 49 -16.24 3.39 -39.78
C PHE A 49 -17.67 2.86 -39.82
N ASN A 50 -17.80 1.52 -39.86
CA ASN A 50 -19.10 0.87 -39.67
C ASN A 50 -19.60 1.15 -38.24
N PRO A 51 -20.92 1.34 -37.98
CA PRO A 51 -21.47 1.58 -36.65
C PRO A 51 -20.94 0.67 -35.51
N ILE A 52 -20.57 -0.57 -35.80
CA ILE A 52 -19.94 -1.49 -34.82
C ILE A 52 -18.53 -1.03 -34.45
N GLU A 53 -17.71 -0.65 -35.43
CA GLU A 53 -16.34 -0.18 -35.22
C GLU A 53 -16.35 1.15 -34.46
N ARG A 54 -17.28 2.05 -34.78
CA ARG A 54 -17.47 3.31 -34.06
C ARG A 54 -17.87 3.08 -32.60
N PHE A 55 -18.73 2.10 -32.33
CA PHE A 55 -19.08 1.73 -30.95
C PHE A 55 -17.86 1.19 -30.19
N ILE A 56 -17.05 0.34 -30.82
CA ILE A 56 -15.82 -0.21 -30.22
C ILE A 56 -14.83 0.91 -29.89
N VAL A 57 -14.61 1.88 -30.79
CA VAL A 57 -13.71 3.01 -30.56
C VAL A 57 -14.19 3.88 -29.40
N ILE A 58 -15.49 4.22 -29.37
CA ILE A 58 -16.08 5.01 -28.27
C ILE A 58 -15.96 4.27 -26.92
N ASP A 59 -16.16 2.95 -26.91
CA ASP A 59 -16.04 2.15 -25.69
C ASP A 59 -14.57 2.09 -25.20
N ILE A 60 -13.61 1.93 -26.11
CA ILE A 60 -12.17 1.99 -25.80
C ILE A 60 -11.79 3.37 -25.23
N ASP A 61 -12.22 4.46 -25.87
CA ASP A 61 -11.96 5.82 -25.39
C ASP A 61 -12.60 6.09 -24.03
N GLY A 62 -13.81 5.56 -23.81
CA GLY A 62 -14.50 5.62 -22.52
C GLY A 62 -13.78 4.84 -21.42
N VAL A 63 -13.10 3.74 -21.75
CA VAL A 63 -12.25 2.99 -20.81
C VAL A 63 -10.97 3.77 -20.50
N VAL A 64 -10.29 4.33 -21.52
CA VAL A 64 -9.07 5.14 -21.32
C VAL A 64 -9.37 6.39 -20.47
N GLY A 65 -10.48 7.07 -20.74
CA GLY A 65 -10.90 8.25 -19.98
C GLY A 65 -11.14 7.97 -18.48
N LYS A 66 -11.52 6.74 -18.11
CA LYS A 66 -11.68 6.33 -16.70
C LYS A 66 -10.35 6.07 -15.99
N VAL A 67 -9.30 5.70 -16.73
CA VAL A 67 -7.97 5.42 -16.19
C VAL A 67 -7.15 6.70 -16.04
N LEU A 68 -7.45 7.73 -16.83
CA LEU A 68 -6.71 8.99 -16.84
C LEU A 68 -6.62 9.69 -15.46
N PRO A 69 -7.70 9.82 -14.66
CA PRO A 69 -7.60 10.43 -13.33
C PRO A 69 -6.60 9.70 -12.41
N GLN A 70 -6.62 8.36 -12.41
CA GLN A 70 -5.67 7.56 -11.63
C GLN A 70 -4.23 7.80 -12.12
N CYS A 71 -4.00 7.80 -13.43
CA CYS A 71 -2.68 8.07 -13.99
C CYS A 71 -2.14 9.45 -13.60
N ILE A 72 -3.01 10.47 -13.58
CA ILE A 72 -2.63 11.83 -13.16
C ILE A 72 -2.27 11.83 -11.67
N CYS A 73 -3.10 11.25 -10.81
CA CYS A 73 -2.82 11.15 -9.37
C CYS A 73 -1.50 10.42 -9.09
N ASN A 74 -1.28 9.25 -9.70
CA ASN A 74 -0.05 8.48 -9.53
C ASN A 74 1.18 9.27 -10.02
N SER A 75 1.05 9.98 -11.15
CA SER A 75 2.11 10.83 -11.68
C SER A 75 2.43 12.00 -10.73
N LEU A 76 1.39 12.64 -10.19
CA LEU A 76 1.56 13.67 -9.16
C LEU A 76 2.17 13.09 -7.89
N GLY A 77 1.82 11.87 -7.49
CA GLY A 77 2.42 11.18 -6.35
C GLY A 77 3.94 11.02 -6.52
N LEU A 78 4.36 10.49 -7.67
CA LEU A 78 5.78 10.31 -8.02
C LEU A 78 6.54 11.64 -8.11
N VAL A 79 5.87 12.70 -8.59
CA VAL A 79 6.48 14.02 -8.78
C VAL A 79 6.50 14.83 -7.49
N LEU A 80 5.48 14.78 -6.64
CA LEU A 80 5.34 15.66 -5.47
C LEU A 80 5.98 15.08 -4.21
N PHE A 81 6.09 13.75 -4.10
CA PHE A 81 6.63 13.09 -2.91
C PHE A 81 8.01 12.48 -3.19
N ASN A 82 9.01 12.91 -2.40
CA ASN A 82 10.35 12.33 -2.45
C ASN A 82 10.36 10.95 -1.76
N GLY A 83 10.23 9.89 -2.55
CA GLY A 83 10.33 8.49 -2.14
C GLY A 83 11.76 8.01 -1.83
N PHE A 84 12.80 8.81 -2.05
CA PHE A 84 14.20 8.45 -1.85
C PHE A 84 14.74 8.85 -0.47
N LYS A 85 13.87 9.28 0.45
CA LYS A 85 14.27 9.61 1.82
C LYS A 85 14.68 8.34 2.57
N ASP A 86 15.98 8.21 2.84
CA ASP A 86 16.55 7.00 3.44
C ASP A 86 16.11 6.79 4.90
N LYS A 87 15.85 7.87 5.66
CA LYS A 87 15.41 7.79 7.07
C LYS A 87 14.31 8.80 7.39
N ILE A 88 13.22 8.29 7.95
CA ILE A 88 12.16 9.13 8.51
C ILE A 88 12.63 9.65 9.87
N LYS A 89 12.65 10.98 10.03
CA LYS A 89 12.93 11.62 11.31
C LYS A 89 11.68 11.54 12.18
N LEU A 90 11.83 11.04 13.40
CA LEU A 90 10.77 11.02 14.40
C LEU A 90 10.47 12.45 14.86
N LYS A 91 9.18 12.78 15.01
CA LYS A 91 8.71 14.08 15.48
C LYS A 91 8.79 14.16 17.00
N SER A 92 8.51 13.08 17.72
CA SER A 92 8.83 12.96 19.15
C SER A 92 9.47 11.64 19.55
N THR A 93 9.78 11.53 20.85
CA THR A 93 10.46 10.37 21.42
C THR A 93 9.51 9.18 21.46
N PRO A 94 9.90 7.99 20.92
CA PRO A 94 9.06 6.78 20.91
C PRO A 94 8.54 6.32 22.28
N LEU A 95 9.17 6.78 23.38
CA LEU A 95 8.75 6.49 24.74
C LEU A 95 7.36 7.06 25.09
N PHE A 96 6.98 8.17 24.46
CA PHE A 96 5.67 8.81 24.67
C PHE A 96 4.66 8.43 23.58
N ALA A 97 5.01 7.48 22.71
CA ALA A 97 4.10 7.02 21.68
C ALA A 97 2.84 6.42 22.32
N PRO A 98 1.66 6.67 21.72
CA PRO A 98 0.44 5.99 22.14
C PRO A 98 0.59 4.48 21.92
N PHE A 99 -0.26 3.71 22.60
CA PHE A 99 -0.23 2.27 22.46
C PHE A 99 -0.66 1.85 21.05
N ILE A 100 0.12 0.95 20.43
CA ILE A 100 -0.13 0.45 19.08
C ILE A 100 -0.33 -1.07 19.10
N CYS A 101 -1.47 -1.52 18.58
CA CYS A 101 -1.75 -2.91 18.27
C CYS A 101 -1.50 -3.19 16.79
N PHE A 102 -0.51 -4.03 16.49
CA PHE A 102 -0.33 -4.61 15.16
C PHE A 102 -1.21 -5.84 15.01
N ARG A 103 -2.33 -5.70 14.30
CA ARG A 103 -3.31 -6.78 14.08
C ARG A 103 -3.03 -7.50 12.77
N VAL A 104 -2.61 -8.75 12.87
CA VAL A 104 -2.39 -9.66 11.74
C VAL A 104 -3.58 -10.61 11.62
N VAL A 105 -4.18 -10.72 10.43
CA VAL A 105 -5.30 -11.67 10.20
C VAL A 105 -4.84 -12.81 9.30
N THR A 106 -5.05 -14.04 9.74
CA THR A 106 -4.67 -15.26 9.00
C THR A 106 -5.78 -16.32 9.03
N LYS A 107 -5.79 -17.22 8.06
CA LYS A 107 -6.59 -18.46 8.14
C LYS A 107 -5.94 -19.53 9.01
N GLY A 108 -4.66 -19.34 9.39
CA GLY A 108 -3.87 -20.32 10.15
C GLY A 108 -3.40 -21.51 9.32
N ASN A 109 -3.33 -21.39 7.99
CA ASN A 109 -2.85 -22.47 7.12
C ASN A 109 -1.33 -22.55 7.05
N PHE A 110 -0.62 -21.44 7.32
CA PHE A 110 0.84 -21.34 7.24
C PHE A 110 1.41 -20.85 8.58
N PRO A 111 1.32 -21.66 9.65
CA PRO A 111 1.69 -21.22 11.00
C PRO A 111 3.16 -20.80 11.13
N GLU A 112 4.07 -21.50 10.44
CA GLU A 112 5.50 -21.20 10.48
C GLU A 112 5.85 -19.88 9.78
N LEU A 113 5.13 -19.52 8.70
CA LEU A 113 5.28 -18.22 8.04
C LEU A 113 4.88 -17.10 9.00
N VAL A 114 3.74 -17.25 9.66
CA VAL A 114 3.23 -16.26 10.63
C VAL A 114 4.22 -16.07 11.78
N LYS A 115 4.75 -17.15 12.36
CA LYS A 115 5.75 -17.08 13.43
C LYS A 115 7.03 -16.39 12.98
N MET A 116 7.57 -16.75 11.82
CA MET A 116 8.79 -16.13 11.28
C MET A 116 8.60 -14.64 11.00
N ASN A 117 7.48 -14.25 10.40
CA ASN A 117 7.19 -12.84 10.11
C ASN A 117 6.95 -12.04 11.39
N LEU A 118 6.25 -12.62 12.36
CA LEU A 118 6.03 -12.04 13.67
C LEU A 118 7.35 -11.76 14.40
N GLU A 119 8.28 -12.72 14.41
CA GLU A 119 9.60 -12.54 15.02
C GLU A 119 10.39 -11.38 14.37
N LYS A 120 10.42 -11.33 13.03
CA LYS A 120 11.06 -10.24 12.28
C LYS A 120 10.43 -8.88 12.56
N ASN A 121 9.10 -8.82 12.63
CA ASN A 121 8.37 -7.59 12.90
C ASN A 121 8.55 -7.12 14.33
N LEU A 122 8.59 -8.04 15.31
CA LEU A 122 8.93 -7.74 16.70
C LEU A 122 10.32 -7.13 16.81
N GLN A 123 11.31 -7.74 16.14
CA GLN A 123 12.67 -7.21 16.09
C GLN A 123 12.71 -5.81 15.46
N THR A 124 12.00 -5.61 14.35
CA THR A 124 11.94 -4.31 13.65
C THR A 124 11.31 -3.22 14.53
N CYS A 125 10.27 -3.54 15.30
CA CYS A 125 9.66 -2.60 16.24
C CYS A 125 10.63 -2.23 17.37
N HIS A 126 11.41 -3.19 17.86
CA HIS A 126 12.45 -2.94 18.87
C HIS A 126 13.59 -2.08 18.31
N GLU A 127 14.04 -2.35 17.09
CA GLU A 127 15.06 -1.54 16.38
C GLU A 127 14.61 -0.10 16.12
N ALA A 128 13.30 0.10 15.91
CA ALA A 128 12.70 1.43 15.80
C ALA A 128 12.53 2.15 17.16
N GLY A 129 12.76 1.46 18.28
CA GLY A 129 12.62 2.00 19.63
C GLY A 129 11.17 2.05 20.15
N LEU A 130 10.25 1.28 19.54
CA LEU A 130 8.85 1.22 19.97
C LEU A 130 8.72 0.41 21.26
N GLU A 131 8.20 1.02 22.33
CA GLU A 131 8.05 0.35 23.63
C GLU A 131 6.62 -0.11 23.92
N SER A 132 5.63 0.74 23.64
CA SER A 132 4.22 0.50 23.97
C SER A 132 3.47 -0.15 22.80
N PHE A 133 3.65 -1.46 22.59
CA PHE A 133 2.95 -2.16 21.51
C PHE A 133 2.65 -3.64 21.80
N ILE A 134 1.69 -4.19 21.05
CA ILE A 134 1.38 -5.63 20.99
C ILE A 134 1.18 -6.08 19.55
N PHE A 135 1.49 -7.34 19.26
CA PHE A 135 1.03 -8.02 18.06
C PHE A 135 -0.18 -8.89 18.40
N GLU A 136 -1.30 -8.65 17.74
CA GLU A 136 -2.49 -9.47 17.84
C GLU A 136 -2.68 -10.28 16.56
N VAL A 137 -2.54 -11.60 16.67
CA VAL A 137 -2.75 -12.53 15.56
C VAL A 137 -4.14 -13.13 15.66
N VAL A 138 -5.00 -12.75 14.73
CA VAL A 138 -6.38 -13.20 14.62
C VAL A 138 -6.44 -14.34 13.62
N THR A 139 -6.84 -15.52 14.07
CA THR A 139 -6.76 -16.73 13.25
C THR A 139 -8.03 -17.58 13.31
N ASP A 140 -8.39 -18.20 12.18
CA ASP A 140 -9.45 -19.21 12.15
C ASP A 140 -8.98 -20.55 12.77
N LYS A 141 -7.67 -20.83 12.73
CA LYS A 141 -7.06 -22.06 13.28
C LYS A 141 -5.88 -21.68 14.16
N SER A 142 -5.79 -22.27 15.36
CA SER A 142 -4.66 -22.04 16.26
C SER A 142 -3.32 -22.24 15.55
N VAL A 143 -2.48 -21.21 15.59
CA VAL A 143 -1.10 -21.18 15.09
C VAL A 143 -0.11 -21.59 16.20
N ASN A 144 -0.59 -21.68 17.44
CA ASN A 144 0.18 -22.03 18.63
C ASN A 144 1.36 -21.09 18.81
N LEU A 145 1.05 -19.80 18.95
CA LEU A 145 2.07 -18.77 19.14
C LEU A 145 2.74 -18.91 20.51
N PRO A 146 4.05 -18.58 20.62
CA PRO A 146 4.74 -18.63 21.90
C PRO A 146 4.13 -17.61 22.86
N HIS A 147 3.93 -18.04 24.12
CA HIS A 147 3.45 -17.15 25.17
C HIS A 147 4.51 -16.09 25.48
N CYS A 148 4.29 -14.87 25.00
CA CYS A 148 5.11 -13.72 25.32
C CYS A 148 4.25 -12.47 25.50
N ASN A 149 4.68 -11.54 26.36
CA ASN A 149 3.87 -10.40 26.77
C ASN A 149 3.48 -9.44 25.63
N ARG A 150 4.20 -9.50 24.50
CA ARG A 150 3.96 -8.63 23.33
C ARG A 150 3.22 -9.33 22.19
N VAL A 151 2.70 -10.54 22.41
CA VAL A 151 1.94 -11.29 21.41
C VAL A 151 0.65 -11.83 22.02
N ARG A 152 -0.46 -11.62 21.31
CA ARG A 152 -1.77 -12.16 21.63
C ARG A 152 -2.27 -12.97 20.45
N GLU A 153 -2.72 -14.20 20.71
CA GLU A 153 -3.43 -15.02 19.73
C GLU A 153 -4.94 -14.95 20.00
N VAL A 154 -5.73 -14.66 18.96
CA VAL A 154 -7.20 -14.62 19.01
C VAL A 154 -7.73 -15.63 18.00
N VAL A 155 -8.21 -16.77 18.51
CA VAL A 155 -8.82 -17.81 17.66
C VAL A 155 -10.31 -17.51 17.48
N VAL A 156 -10.76 -17.40 16.23
CA VAL A 156 -12.16 -17.11 15.90
C VAL A 156 -12.99 -18.40 15.94
N PRO A 157 -13.98 -18.53 16.84
CA PRO A 157 -14.77 -19.76 16.98
C PRO A 157 -15.50 -20.13 15.69
N LEU A 158 -15.47 -21.40 15.27
CA LEU A 158 -16.06 -21.86 14.00
C LEU A 158 -17.58 -21.56 13.89
N ASP A 159 -18.26 -21.55 15.02
CA ASP A 159 -19.67 -21.25 15.20
C ASP A 159 -19.97 -19.74 15.21
N TYR A 160 -18.96 -18.88 15.39
CA TYR A 160 -19.14 -17.43 15.34
C TYR A 160 -19.68 -16.98 13.98
N ARG A 161 -20.74 -16.17 14.04
CA ARG A 161 -21.40 -15.55 12.88
C ARG A 161 -21.61 -14.07 13.16
N THR A 162 -21.22 -13.25 12.20
CA THR A 162 -21.47 -11.81 12.25
C THR A 162 -22.95 -11.53 11.98
N LYS A 163 -23.47 -10.42 12.51
CA LYS A 163 -24.87 -9.99 12.31
C LYS A 163 -25.24 -9.83 10.83
N THR A 164 -24.30 -9.41 10.00
CA THR A 164 -24.47 -9.16 8.57
C THR A 164 -24.13 -10.36 7.68
N GLY A 165 -23.62 -11.47 8.25
CA GLY A 165 -23.17 -12.62 7.48
C GLY A 165 -21.83 -12.42 6.75
N ALA A 166 -21.05 -11.39 7.11
CA ALA A 166 -19.68 -11.21 6.66
C ALA A 166 -18.83 -12.48 6.87
N LYS A 167 -17.95 -12.77 5.91
CA LYS A 167 -17.13 -13.99 5.84
C LYS A 167 -15.64 -13.66 5.84
N PHE A 168 -14.81 -14.69 6.00
CA PHE A 168 -13.34 -14.61 5.86
C PHE A 168 -12.71 -13.53 6.75
N LYS A 169 -11.82 -12.69 6.20
CA LYS A 169 -11.10 -11.63 6.93
C LYS A 169 -12.05 -10.68 7.65
N SER A 170 -13.16 -10.30 7.02
CA SER A 170 -14.17 -9.42 7.64
C SER A 170 -14.86 -10.06 8.84
N ARG A 171 -15.08 -11.39 8.83
CA ARG A 171 -15.60 -12.13 10.00
C ARG A 171 -14.61 -12.08 11.16
N ALA A 172 -13.33 -12.32 10.87
CA ALA A 172 -12.29 -12.31 11.89
C ALA A 172 -12.12 -10.91 12.51
N LEU A 173 -12.07 -9.87 11.68
CA LEU A 173 -12.00 -8.49 12.15
C LEU A 173 -13.22 -8.08 12.96
N GLN A 174 -14.42 -8.47 12.55
CA GLN A 174 -15.63 -8.21 13.33
C GLN A 174 -15.60 -8.92 14.68
N TYR A 175 -15.07 -10.15 14.76
CA TYR A 175 -14.95 -10.86 16.04
C TYR A 175 -14.08 -10.11 17.05
N CYS A 176 -13.02 -9.45 16.58
CA CYS A 176 -12.15 -8.63 17.43
C CYS A 176 -12.83 -7.39 18.02
N LEU A 177 -13.97 -6.97 17.46
CA LEU A 177 -14.74 -5.83 17.95
C LEU A 177 -15.82 -6.23 18.97
N GLU A 178 -16.03 -7.52 19.21
CA GLU A 178 -17.01 -7.98 20.19
C GLU A 178 -16.54 -7.65 21.62
N ASP A 179 -17.45 -7.20 22.48
CA ASP A 179 -17.14 -6.66 23.83
C ASP A 179 -16.31 -7.62 24.71
N LYS A 180 -16.45 -8.93 24.51
CA LYS A 180 -15.72 -9.97 25.27
C LYS A 180 -14.32 -10.23 24.73
N VAL A 181 -14.01 -9.74 23.53
CA VAL A 181 -12.79 -10.02 22.78
C VAL A 181 -11.92 -8.78 22.65
N ASN A 182 -12.54 -7.61 22.44
CA ASN A 182 -11.83 -6.34 22.37
C ASN A 182 -11.25 -6.00 23.76
N ILE A 183 -9.97 -5.62 23.77
CA ILE A 183 -9.25 -5.20 24.98
C ILE A 183 -8.67 -3.79 24.85
N PHE A 184 -8.86 -3.15 23.70
CA PHE A 184 -8.27 -1.86 23.37
C PHE A 184 -9.24 -0.73 23.71
N GLY A 185 -8.69 0.37 24.24
CA GLY A 185 -9.41 1.59 24.54
C GLY A 185 -9.60 2.48 23.31
N ASP A 186 -10.34 3.58 23.49
CA ASP A 186 -10.66 4.51 22.41
C ASP A 186 -9.45 5.29 21.87
N ASP A 187 -8.38 5.41 22.68
CA ASP A 187 -7.14 6.13 22.33
C ASP A 187 -6.05 5.20 21.74
N ASP A 188 -6.31 3.90 21.63
CA ASP A 188 -5.36 2.92 21.12
C ASP A 188 -5.38 2.85 19.60
N TRP A 189 -4.19 2.74 18.99
CA TRP A 189 -4.07 2.64 17.53
C TRP A 189 -4.01 1.18 17.08
N ILE A 190 -4.74 0.85 16.01
CA ILE A 190 -4.71 -0.48 15.40
C ILE A 190 -4.11 -0.37 13.99
N VAL A 191 -3.00 -1.06 13.78
CA VAL A 191 -2.35 -1.21 12.47
C VAL A 191 -2.72 -2.58 11.92
N HIS A 192 -3.52 -2.60 10.85
CA HIS A 192 -3.89 -3.84 10.19
C HIS A 192 -2.81 -4.31 9.21
N LEU A 193 -2.34 -5.53 9.37
CA LEU A 193 -1.32 -6.17 8.54
C LEU A 193 -1.86 -7.48 7.94
N ASP A 194 -1.38 -7.81 6.75
CA ASP A 194 -1.55 -9.15 6.18
C ASP A 194 -0.51 -10.11 6.78
N GLU A 195 -0.73 -11.43 6.66
CA GLU A 195 0.12 -12.45 7.30
C GLU A 195 1.54 -12.50 6.72
N GLU A 196 1.69 -12.04 5.48
CA GLU A 196 2.94 -11.92 4.75
C GLU A 196 3.65 -10.57 4.92
N THR A 197 3.00 -9.57 5.54
CA THR A 197 3.55 -8.22 5.61
C THR A 197 4.72 -8.12 6.60
N LEU A 198 5.84 -7.60 6.11
CA LEU A 198 7.00 -7.24 6.92
C LEU A 198 7.06 -5.72 7.10
N LEU A 199 7.33 -5.30 8.33
CA LEU A 199 7.57 -3.89 8.67
C LEU A 199 9.01 -3.52 8.33
N SER A 200 9.23 -2.24 8.10
CA SER A 200 10.56 -1.62 8.09
C SER A 200 10.66 -0.62 9.23
N VAL A 201 11.88 -0.31 9.69
CA VAL A 201 12.09 0.74 10.71
C VAL A 201 11.47 2.07 10.26
N ASN A 202 11.55 2.39 8.97
CA ASN A 202 10.93 3.59 8.41
C ASN A 202 9.40 3.53 8.48
N SER A 203 8.76 2.39 8.14
CA SER A 203 7.29 2.29 8.24
C SER A 203 6.81 2.43 9.69
N VAL A 204 7.53 1.86 10.66
CA VAL A 204 7.24 2.05 12.09
C VAL A 204 7.37 3.53 12.48
N ASN A 205 8.45 4.21 12.07
CA ASN A 205 8.63 5.65 12.34
C ASN A 205 7.55 6.51 11.66
N GLY A 206 7.07 6.10 10.48
CA GLY A 206 5.96 6.75 9.80
C GLY A 206 4.65 6.63 10.56
N ILE A 207 4.35 5.41 11.05
CA ILE A 207 3.18 5.14 11.91
C ILE A 207 3.26 5.98 13.18
N LEU A 208 4.41 6.00 13.87
CA LEU A 208 4.62 6.82 15.06
C LEU A 208 4.33 8.30 14.80
N ASN A 209 4.92 8.87 13.75
CA ASN A 209 4.70 10.25 13.36
C ASN A 209 3.24 10.57 12.99
N PHE A 210 2.49 9.58 12.51
CA PHE A 210 1.07 9.71 12.18
C PHE A 210 0.22 9.72 13.45
N CYS A 211 0.43 8.74 14.34
CA CYS A 211 -0.27 8.63 15.62
C CYS A 211 -0.02 9.86 16.50
N GLU A 212 1.21 10.38 16.52
CA GLU A 212 1.59 11.60 17.27
C GLU A 212 0.98 12.88 16.68
N ASP A 213 0.82 12.98 15.36
CA ASP A 213 0.22 14.16 14.74
C ASP A 213 -1.26 14.29 15.10
N GLY A 214 -1.96 13.16 15.30
CA GLY A 214 -3.32 13.09 15.83
C GLY A 214 -4.40 13.81 15.00
N LYS A 215 -4.06 14.30 13.80
CA LYS A 215 -4.98 15.09 12.96
C LYS A 215 -6.03 14.26 12.22
N HIS A 216 -5.74 12.97 12.01
CA HIS A 216 -6.56 12.09 11.18
C HIS A 216 -6.82 10.77 11.92
N HIS A 217 -8.03 10.24 11.80
CA HIS A 217 -8.43 8.99 12.48
C HIS A 217 -8.01 7.71 11.74
N PHE A 218 -7.66 7.82 10.46
CA PHE A 218 -7.23 6.69 9.63
C PHE A 218 -6.14 7.15 8.66
N GLY A 219 -5.24 6.23 8.34
CA GLY A 219 -4.15 6.44 7.39
C GLY A 219 -3.78 5.11 6.72
N GLN A 220 -3.15 5.22 5.57
CA GLN A 220 -2.65 4.07 4.80
C GLN A 220 -1.16 4.28 4.52
N GLY A 221 -0.37 3.23 4.72
CA GLY A 221 1.03 3.18 4.30
C GLY A 221 1.13 2.52 2.93
N VAL A 222 2.16 2.89 2.17
CA VAL A 222 2.47 2.24 0.89
C VAL A 222 3.00 0.83 1.14
N ILE A 223 2.44 -0.14 0.44
CA ILE A 223 2.90 -1.53 0.49
C ILE A 223 3.83 -1.78 -0.70
N THR A 224 5.05 -2.23 -0.43
CA THR A 224 6.02 -2.57 -1.47
C THR A 224 6.22 -4.06 -1.55
N TYR A 225 6.19 -4.60 -2.77
CA TYR A 225 6.50 -5.99 -3.06
C TYR A 225 7.98 -6.14 -3.46
N ALA A 226 8.49 -7.37 -3.52
CA ALA A 226 9.84 -7.70 -3.99
C ALA A 226 11.03 -7.31 -3.07
N GLN A 227 10.81 -7.11 -1.76
CA GLN A 227 11.92 -6.83 -0.83
C GLN A 227 12.79 -8.04 -0.47
N GLY A 228 12.39 -9.26 -0.87
CA GLY A 228 13.12 -10.50 -0.63
C GLY A 228 13.66 -11.17 -1.90
N GLU A 229 13.97 -12.45 -1.81
CA GLU A 229 14.35 -13.24 -2.98
C GLU A 229 13.18 -13.37 -3.95
N ILE A 230 13.40 -12.96 -5.20
CA ILE A 230 12.37 -12.98 -6.23
C ILE A 230 12.26 -14.40 -6.78
N VAL A 231 11.22 -15.11 -6.33
CA VAL A 231 10.92 -16.48 -6.79
C VAL A 231 10.37 -16.49 -8.22
N ASN A 232 9.52 -15.52 -8.57
CA ASN A 232 8.95 -15.40 -9.91
C ASN A 232 8.85 -13.93 -10.32
N TRP A 233 9.59 -13.57 -11.36
CA TRP A 233 9.68 -12.21 -11.88
C TRP A 233 8.37 -11.71 -12.49
N LEU A 234 7.61 -12.57 -13.17
CA LEU A 234 6.37 -12.17 -13.83
C LEU A 234 5.30 -11.81 -12.80
N THR A 235 5.11 -12.65 -11.77
CA THR A 235 4.14 -12.37 -10.71
C THR A 235 4.58 -11.18 -9.88
N THR A 236 5.88 -11.05 -9.58
CA THR A 236 6.43 -9.92 -8.82
C THR A 236 6.26 -8.59 -9.57
N LEU A 237 6.49 -8.59 -10.89
CA LEU A 237 6.24 -7.42 -11.73
C LEU A 237 4.75 -7.07 -11.75
N SER A 238 3.89 -8.09 -11.85
CA SER A 238 2.43 -7.90 -11.80
C SER A 238 1.97 -7.31 -10.46
N ASP A 239 2.52 -7.77 -9.34
CA ASP A 239 2.21 -7.22 -8.01
C ASP A 239 2.77 -5.80 -7.82
N SER A 240 3.83 -5.44 -8.54
CA SER A 240 4.41 -4.09 -8.47
C SER A 240 3.45 -3.01 -8.97
N PHE A 241 2.48 -3.35 -9.83
CA PHE A 241 1.43 -2.40 -10.23
C PHE A 241 0.55 -1.98 -9.06
N ARG A 242 0.33 -2.86 -8.08
CA ARG A 242 -0.50 -2.56 -6.90
C ARG A 242 0.11 -1.48 -6.03
N VAL A 243 1.43 -1.31 -6.06
CA VAL A 243 2.12 -0.21 -5.36
C VAL A 243 1.69 1.14 -5.92
N ALA A 244 1.38 1.21 -7.22
CA ALA A 244 0.89 2.44 -7.83
C ALA A 244 -0.55 2.78 -7.44
N ASP A 245 -1.35 1.81 -7.00
CA ASP A 245 -2.70 2.06 -6.47
C ASP A 245 -2.65 2.65 -5.04
N ASP A 246 -1.52 2.49 -4.33
CA ASP A 246 -1.29 3.04 -2.99
C ASP A 246 -0.77 4.50 -3.00
N MET A 247 -0.40 5.05 -4.16
CA MET A 247 0.21 6.40 -4.33
C MET A 247 -0.81 7.47 -4.74
#